data_AF-A0AB34IZF7-F1
#
_entry.id   AF-A0AB34IZF7-F1
#
_cell.length_a   1.000
_cell.length_b   1.000
_cell.length_c   1.000
_cell.angle_alpha   90.00
_cell.angle_beta   90.00
_cell.angle_gamma   90.00
#
_symmetry.space_group_name_H-M   'P 1'
#
loop_
_entity.id
_entity.type
_entity.pdbx_description
1 polymer ?
#
loop_
_entity_poly.entity_id
_entity_poly.type
_entity_poly.pdbx_seq_one_letter_code
_entity_poly.pdbx_strand_id
1 'polypeptide(L)'
;MIRAGVLDDIMSPSCGLPVPFIHTMVRYLLGLELPLEAEAALRILPSLNTLDPVLQAVLEHLRGAPFSASGFRQLQQAAALDAKSAGALFAGVDWMLRTCMRCSLKAKALAAELTDLKVAPQFVAPLVEAVEQGRAVVANVGSGAGADGVPSFESVRWRLDVNISSSSLHRVLRPELTMQCVLTDGNVHTFHVSKQQFNALRHTTAQLLKEVYDAEARLPQI
;
A
#
# COMPACT_ATOMS: atom_id res chain seq x y z
N MET A 1 -36.59 -42.95 -39.57
CA MET A 1 -35.51 -43.43 -40.47
C MET A 1 -35.24 -42.32 -41.46
N ILE A 2 -34.02 -41.74 -41.50
CA ILE A 2 -33.59 -40.63 -42.40
C ILE A 2 -34.33 -39.28 -42.11
N ARG A 3 -33.77 -38.06 -41.95
CA ARG A 3 -32.43 -37.38 -42.04
C ARG A 3 -32.18 -36.52 -43.30
N ALA A 4 -31.57 -35.33 -43.09
CA ALA A 4 -31.24 -34.24 -44.05
C ALA A 4 -32.44 -33.37 -44.52
N GLY A 5 -32.28 -32.08 -44.91
CA GLY A 5 -31.15 -31.13 -44.91
C GLY A 5 -31.66 -29.70 -45.29
N VAL A 6 -31.13 -28.58 -44.79
CA VAL A 6 -29.92 -27.82 -45.22
C VAL A 6 -30.23 -26.61 -46.14
N LEU A 7 -30.01 -25.36 -45.61
CA LEU A 7 -29.68 -24.06 -46.28
C LEU A 7 -30.68 -23.48 -47.33
N ASP A 8 -30.74 -22.18 -47.69
CA ASP A 8 -30.11 -20.88 -47.31
C ASP A 8 -31.05 -19.72 -47.77
N ASP A 9 -30.93 -18.42 -47.44
CA ASP A 9 -30.07 -17.65 -46.49
C ASP A 9 -30.96 -16.82 -45.52
N ILE A 10 -31.29 -15.50 -45.59
CA ILE A 10 -30.99 -14.37 -46.50
C ILE A 10 -30.54 -13.13 -45.68
N MET A 11 -29.34 -12.62 -45.97
CA MET A 11 -28.78 -11.27 -45.72
C MET A 11 -28.63 -10.74 -44.27
N SER A 12 -27.36 -10.61 -43.89
CA SER A 12 -26.76 -9.85 -42.76
C SER A 12 -26.75 -8.31 -43.04
N PRO A 13 -26.02 -7.41 -42.32
CA PRO A 13 -25.15 -7.61 -41.13
C PRO A 13 -25.28 -6.58 -39.99
N SER A 14 -24.67 -6.90 -38.84
CA SER A 14 -23.98 -5.89 -38.02
C SER A 14 -22.67 -6.48 -37.48
N CYS A 15 -21.55 -5.79 -37.70
CA CYS A 15 -20.23 -6.31 -37.37
C CYS A 15 -19.94 -6.16 -35.87
N GLY A 16 -20.26 -7.19 -35.10
CA GLY A 16 -19.64 -7.44 -33.79
C GLY A 16 -18.16 -7.76 -33.99
N LEU A 17 -17.32 -6.73 -34.12
CA LEU A 17 -15.87 -6.88 -34.15
C LEU A 17 -15.42 -7.62 -32.88
N PRO A 18 -14.60 -8.68 -32.99
CA PRO A 18 -13.96 -9.25 -31.81
C PRO A 18 -13.02 -8.19 -31.26
N VAL A 19 -13.40 -7.57 -30.14
CA VAL A 19 -12.49 -6.71 -29.39
C VAL A 19 -11.27 -7.56 -29.07
N PRO A 20 -10.06 -7.23 -29.54
CA PRO A 20 -8.91 -8.03 -29.21
C PRO A 20 -8.73 -7.92 -27.70
N PHE A 21 -8.82 -9.05 -27.01
CA PHE A 21 -8.28 -9.20 -25.65
C PHE A 21 -6.76 -9.08 -25.78
N ILE A 22 -6.29 -7.85 -25.95
CA ILE A 22 -4.89 -7.49 -25.72
C ILE A 22 -4.69 -7.80 -24.26
N HIS A 23 -4.06 -8.94 -24.00
CA HIS A 23 -3.61 -9.35 -22.68
C HIS A 23 -2.46 -8.44 -22.29
N THR A 24 -2.79 -7.17 -22.01
CA THR A 24 -1.89 -6.15 -21.53
C THR A 24 -1.16 -6.75 -20.35
N MET A 25 0.17 -6.81 -20.44
CA MET A 25 1.00 -7.50 -19.45
C MET A 25 0.99 -6.64 -18.18
N VAL A 26 -0.06 -6.81 -17.36
CA VAL A 26 -0.26 -6.10 -16.09
C VAL A 26 1.02 -6.24 -15.29
N ARG A 27 1.71 -5.12 -15.11
CA ARG A 27 2.90 -5.08 -14.28
C ARG A 27 2.46 -4.89 -12.85
N TYR A 28 2.95 -5.78 -12.00
CA TYR A 28 2.79 -5.65 -10.57
C TYR A 28 4.09 -5.07 -10.00
N LEU A 29 3.97 -4.16 -9.04
CA LEU A 29 5.05 -3.74 -8.17
C LEU A 29 4.60 -4.08 -6.75
N LEU A 30 5.34 -4.91 -6.02
CA LEU A 30 5.03 -5.26 -4.62
C LEU A 30 3.61 -5.86 -4.45
N GLY A 31 3.09 -6.52 -5.51
CA GLY A 31 1.74 -7.11 -5.56
C GLY A 31 0.61 -6.16 -5.96
N LEU A 32 0.88 -4.87 -6.21
CA LEU A 32 -0.12 -3.90 -6.67
C LEU A 32 -0.05 -3.72 -8.19
N GLU A 33 -1.20 -3.62 -8.86
CA GLU A 33 -1.30 -3.25 -10.27
C GLU A 33 -0.76 -1.82 -10.50
N LEU A 34 0.01 -1.62 -11.57
CA LEU A 34 0.50 -0.29 -11.92
C LEU A 34 -0.62 0.63 -12.46
N PRO A 35 -0.75 1.88 -11.98
CA PRO A 35 -1.60 2.88 -12.60
C PRO A 35 -1.06 3.31 -13.97
N LEU A 36 -1.94 3.87 -14.80
CA LEU A 36 -1.63 4.27 -16.19
C LEU A 36 -0.50 5.32 -16.26
N GLU A 37 -0.40 6.17 -15.26
CA GLU A 37 0.64 7.17 -15.07
C GLU A 37 2.01 6.52 -14.83
N ALA A 38 2.07 5.46 -14.02
CA ALA A 38 3.29 4.69 -13.78
C ALA A 38 3.69 3.87 -15.02
N GLU A 39 2.74 3.28 -15.74
CA GLU A 39 3.05 2.65 -17.05
C GLU A 39 3.61 3.66 -18.06
N ALA A 40 3.04 4.87 -18.11
CA ALA A 40 3.54 5.94 -18.99
C ALA A 40 4.93 6.40 -18.56
N ALA A 41 5.17 6.60 -17.25
CA ALA A 41 6.49 6.92 -16.71
C ALA A 41 7.54 5.86 -17.10
N LEU A 42 7.23 4.56 -16.97
CA LEU A 42 8.14 3.48 -17.39
C LEU A 42 8.47 3.49 -18.90
N ARG A 43 7.58 4.00 -19.75
CA ARG A 43 7.83 4.18 -21.18
C ARG A 43 8.70 5.42 -21.48
N ILE A 44 8.65 6.44 -20.62
CA ILE A 44 9.39 7.70 -20.77
C ILE A 44 10.80 7.63 -20.16
N LEU A 45 10.97 6.94 -19.03
CA LEU A 45 12.27 6.79 -18.34
C LEU A 45 13.46 6.49 -19.28
N PRO A 46 13.42 5.50 -20.20
CA PRO A 46 14.58 5.19 -21.06
C PRO A 46 14.95 6.28 -22.08
N SER A 47 14.14 7.33 -22.29
CA SER A 47 14.51 8.47 -23.13
C SER A 47 15.13 9.65 -22.35
N LEU A 48 15.33 9.51 -21.04
CA LEU A 48 15.92 10.54 -20.18
C LEU A 48 17.40 10.26 -19.90
N ASN A 49 18.19 11.34 -19.80
CA ASN A 49 19.61 11.27 -19.42
C ASN A 49 19.83 11.33 -17.90
N THR A 50 18.95 12.02 -17.18
CA THR A 50 19.07 12.32 -15.73
C THR A 50 17.69 12.32 -15.08
N LEU A 51 17.54 11.68 -13.92
CA LEU A 51 16.27 11.65 -13.17
C LEU A 51 16.23 12.65 -12.00
N ASP A 52 17.40 13.14 -11.59
CA ASP A 52 17.63 13.98 -10.41
C ASP A 52 16.68 15.20 -10.28
N PRO A 53 16.39 16.00 -11.32
CA PRO A 53 15.44 17.12 -11.19
C PRO A 53 14.00 16.66 -10.95
N VAL A 54 13.65 15.44 -11.36
CA VAL A 54 12.33 14.82 -11.09
C VAL A 54 12.30 14.25 -9.68
N LEU A 55 13.36 13.55 -9.25
CA LEU A 55 13.49 13.04 -7.88
C LEU A 55 13.45 14.17 -6.86
N GLN A 56 14.22 15.25 -7.07
CA GLN A 56 14.24 16.42 -6.19
C GLN A 56 12.84 17.05 -6.08
N ALA A 57 12.16 17.28 -7.20
CA ALA A 57 10.81 17.85 -7.24
C ALA A 57 9.77 16.97 -6.52
N VAL A 58 9.86 15.64 -6.67
CA VAL A 58 8.98 14.69 -5.97
C VAL A 58 9.34 14.60 -4.48
N LEU A 59 10.62 14.62 -4.10
CA LEU A 59 11.05 14.63 -2.70
C LEU A 59 10.64 15.93 -1.97
N GLU A 60 10.66 17.07 -2.65
CA GLU A 60 10.11 18.34 -2.12
C GLU A 60 8.58 18.28 -1.97
N HIS A 61 7.86 17.68 -2.93
CA HIS A 61 6.43 17.46 -2.81
C HIS A 61 6.07 16.46 -1.69
N LEU A 62 6.85 15.40 -1.51
CA LEU A 62 6.71 14.43 -0.40
C LEU A 62 6.96 15.05 0.98
N ARG A 63 7.79 16.10 1.06
CA ARG A 63 7.99 16.93 2.27
C ARG A 63 6.84 17.92 2.53
N GLY A 64 5.77 17.87 1.74
CA GLY A 64 4.59 18.72 1.90
C GLY A 64 4.70 20.10 1.24
N ALA A 65 5.72 20.36 0.43
CA ALA A 65 5.81 21.63 -0.30
C ALA A 65 4.69 21.72 -1.37
N PRO A 66 4.00 22.87 -1.50
CA PRO A 66 3.01 23.07 -2.55
C PRO A 66 3.71 23.12 -3.92
N PHE A 67 3.45 22.10 -4.76
CA PHE A 67 4.12 21.97 -6.05
C PHE A 67 3.72 23.11 -7.00
N SER A 68 4.66 24.04 -7.23
CA SER A 68 4.38 25.29 -7.93
C SER A 68 4.34 25.12 -9.45
N ALA A 69 3.51 25.91 -10.14
CA ALA A 69 3.48 25.96 -11.60
C ALA A 69 4.83 26.41 -12.22
N SER A 70 5.66 27.13 -11.45
CA SER A 70 7.06 27.41 -11.76
C SER A 70 7.94 26.15 -11.71
N GLY A 71 7.82 25.34 -10.66
CA GLY A 71 8.54 24.07 -10.51
C GLY A 71 8.20 23.08 -11.63
N PHE A 72 6.93 22.99 -12.02
CA PHE A 72 6.53 22.17 -13.17
C PHE A 72 7.18 22.62 -14.49
N ARG A 73 7.27 23.94 -14.73
CA ARG A 73 7.97 24.47 -15.93
C ARG A 73 9.47 24.23 -15.89
N GLN A 74 10.10 24.32 -14.71
CA GLN A 74 11.51 24.00 -14.52
C GLN A 74 11.78 22.51 -14.77
N LEU A 75 10.94 21.61 -14.25
CA LEU A 75 10.99 20.17 -14.53
C LEU A 75 10.81 19.89 -16.02
N GLN A 76 9.84 20.54 -16.68
CA GLN A 76 9.62 20.40 -18.12
C GLN A 76 10.84 20.84 -18.95
N GLN A 77 11.49 21.96 -18.57
CA GLN A 77 12.70 22.44 -19.21
C GLN A 77 13.91 21.52 -18.97
N ALA A 78 14.08 21.01 -17.75
CA ALA A 78 15.18 20.12 -17.39
C ALA A 78 15.06 18.71 -18.01
N ALA A 79 13.84 18.19 -18.17
CA ALA A 79 13.58 16.90 -18.81
C ALA A 79 13.39 17.00 -20.34
N ALA A 80 13.25 18.21 -20.90
CA ALA A 80 12.94 18.48 -22.32
C ALA A 80 11.68 17.76 -22.85
N LEU A 81 10.66 17.58 -22.00
CA LEU A 81 9.43 16.85 -22.31
C LEU A 81 8.24 17.76 -22.68
N ASP A 82 7.19 17.18 -23.27
CA ASP A 82 5.88 17.80 -23.32
C ASP A 82 5.17 17.77 -21.95
N ALA A 83 4.18 18.64 -21.77
CA ALA A 83 3.48 18.78 -20.48
C ALA A 83 2.69 17.53 -20.05
N LYS A 84 2.24 16.68 -20.97
CA LYS A 84 1.51 15.44 -20.63
C LYS A 84 2.49 14.36 -20.17
N SER A 85 3.60 14.17 -20.90
CA SER A 85 4.66 13.24 -20.50
C SER A 85 5.34 13.66 -19.20
N ALA A 86 5.61 14.95 -19.00
CA ALA A 86 6.16 15.48 -17.75
C ALA A 86 5.22 15.24 -16.55
N GLY A 87 3.91 15.45 -16.73
CA GLY A 87 2.90 15.16 -15.71
C GLY A 87 2.80 13.67 -15.37
N ALA A 88 2.76 12.80 -16.39
CA ALA A 88 2.72 11.35 -16.22
C ALA A 88 3.99 10.81 -15.55
N LEU A 89 5.17 11.32 -15.93
CA LEU A 89 6.45 10.99 -15.30
C LEU A 89 6.46 11.38 -13.81
N PHE A 90 6.07 12.61 -13.47
CA PHE A 90 6.00 13.08 -12.08
C PHE A 90 5.04 12.20 -11.25
N ALA A 91 3.82 11.98 -11.73
CA ALA A 91 2.82 11.17 -11.03
C ALA A 91 3.23 9.69 -10.88
N GLY A 92 3.85 9.11 -11.91
CA GLY A 92 4.38 7.74 -11.86
C GLY A 92 5.55 7.59 -10.89
N VAL A 93 6.49 8.54 -10.87
CA VAL A 93 7.64 8.53 -9.95
C VAL A 93 7.20 8.81 -8.50
N ASP A 94 6.24 9.70 -8.28
CA ASP A 94 5.61 9.93 -6.96
C ASP A 94 4.89 8.67 -6.46
N TRP A 95 4.07 8.02 -7.29
CA TRP A 95 3.40 6.76 -6.94
C TRP A 95 4.40 5.64 -6.63
N MET A 96 5.46 5.49 -7.43
CA MET A 96 6.53 4.52 -7.18
C MET A 96 7.22 4.80 -5.84
N LEU A 97 7.66 6.04 -5.60
CA LEU A 97 8.34 6.42 -4.35
C LEU A 97 7.44 6.18 -3.13
N ARG A 98 6.18 6.64 -3.14
CA ARG A 98 5.23 6.40 -2.03
C ARG A 98 4.98 4.92 -1.79
N THR A 99 4.92 4.11 -2.84
CA THR A 99 4.68 2.66 -2.72
C THR A 99 5.92 1.95 -2.15
N CYS A 100 7.12 2.25 -2.67
CA CYS A 100 8.37 1.67 -2.17
C CYS A 100 8.73 2.13 -0.73
N MET A 101 8.39 3.37 -0.37
CA MET A 101 8.55 3.89 1.00
C MET A 101 7.66 3.18 2.03
N ARG A 102 6.46 2.70 1.63
CA ARG A 102 5.52 1.97 2.51
C ARG A 102 5.97 0.53 2.82
N CYS A 103 6.82 -0.06 1.98
CA CYS A 103 7.34 -1.41 2.20
C CYS A 103 8.64 -1.39 3.01
N SER A 104 8.85 -2.42 3.83
CA SER A 104 10.05 -2.61 4.66
C SER A 104 11.22 -3.32 3.94
N LEU A 105 11.16 -3.47 2.61
CA LEU A 105 12.18 -4.19 1.85
C LEU A 105 13.55 -3.50 1.91
N LYS A 106 14.57 -4.30 2.26
CA LYS A 106 15.98 -3.92 2.19
C LYS A 106 16.36 -3.49 0.77
N ALA A 107 17.23 -2.49 0.64
CA ALA A 107 17.70 -1.92 -0.63
C ALA A 107 18.03 -2.95 -1.74
N LYS A 108 18.67 -4.09 -1.40
CA LYS A 108 18.99 -5.17 -2.35
C LYS A 108 17.74 -5.81 -2.99
N ALA A 109 16.68 -6.02 -2.22
CA ALA A 109 15.42 -6.59 -2.74
C ALA A 109 14.60 -5.54 -3.49
N LEU A 110 14.60 -4.30 -3.02
CA LEU A 110 13.99 -3.17 -3.73
C LEU A 110 14.62 -2.96 -5.12
N ALA A 111 15.95 -3.11 -5.24
CA ALA A 111 16.63 -3.06 -6.53
C ALA A 111 16.23 -4.22 -7.49
N ALA A 112 15.90 -5.39 -6.96
CA ALA A 112 15.38 -6.51 -7.75
C ALA A 112 13.96 -6.22 -8.28
N GLU A 113 13.03 -5.81 -7.41
CA GLU A 113 11.66 -5.42 -7.80
C GLU A 113 11.65 -4.34 -8.90
N LEU A 114 12.51 -3.30 -8.77
CA LEU A 114 12.65 -2.25 -9.79
C LEU A 114 13.23 -2.78 -11.11
N THR A 115 14.10 -3.79 -11.06
CA THR A 115 14.66 -4.45 -12.25
C THR A 115 13.60 -5.30 -12.96
N ASP A 116 12.80 -6.08 -12.21
CA ASP A 116 11.71 -6.90 -12.74
C ASP A 116 10.56 -6.05 -13.31
N LEU A 117 10.32 -4.87 -12.74
CA LEU A 117 9.43 -3.84 -13.29
C LEU A 117 9.92 -3.28 -14.66
N LYS A 118 11.18 -3.57 -15.03
CA LYS A 118 11.90 -3.11 -16.22
C LYS A 118 12.21 -1.60 -16.20
N VAL A 119 12.57 -1.07 -15.03
CA VAL A 119 13.22 0.24 -14.92
C VAL A 119 14.63 0.14 -15.54
N ALA A 120 15.07 1.17 -16.29
CA ALA A 120 16.41 1.17 -16.85
C ALA A 120 17.47 1.21 -15.73
N PRO A 121 18.55 0.40 -15.79
CA PRO A 121 19.44 0.15 -14.65
C PRO A 121 20.12 1.41 -14.11
N GLN A 122 20.35 2.40 -14.98
CA GLN A 122 20.88 3.73 -14.63
C GLN A 122 20.06 4.48 -13.56
N PHE A 123 18.76 4.18 -13.41
CA PHE A 123 17.86 4.85 -12.46
C PHE A 123 17.59 4.03 -11.19
N VAL A 124 17.95 2.74 -11.15
CA VAL A 124 17.64 1.87 -10.01
C VAL A 124 18.36 2.35 -8.75
N ALA A 125 19.64 2.73 -8.83
CA ALA A 125 20.38 3.24 -7.68
C ALA A 125 19.84 4.61 -7.18
N PRO A 126 19.64 5.64 -8.02
CA PRO A 126 18.99 6.89 -7.59
C PRO A 126 17.59 6.70 -6.98
N LEU A 127 16.77 5.78 -7.51
CA LEU A 127 15.45 5.47 -6.94
C LEU A 127 15.55 4.80 -5.56
N VAL A 128 16.46 3.84 -5.39
CA VAL A 128 16.70 3.19 -4.08
C VAL A 128 17.20 4.22 -3.05
N GLU A 129 18.11 5.11 -3.43
CA GLU A 129 18.59 6.16 -2.53
C GLU A 129 17.47 7.13 -2.15
N ALA A 130 16.67 7.60 -3.12
CA ALA A 130 15.52 8.47 -2.86
C ALA A 130 14.47 7.82 -1.95
N VAL A 131 14.24 6.50 -2.05
CA VAL A 131 13.39 5.75 -1.13
C VAL A 131 13.97 5.74 0.29
N GLU A 132 15.27 5.47 0.47
CA GLU A 132 15.90 5.47 1.81
C GLU A 132 15.93 6.89 2.42
N GLN A 133 16.22 7.92 1.63
CA GLN A 133 16.10 9.32 2.06
C GLN A 133 14.66 9.66 2.50
N GLY A 134 13.66 9.21 1.74
CA GLY A 134 12.24 9.37 2.08
C GLY A 134 11.85 8.63 3.37
N ARG A 135 12.30 7.36 3.52
CA ARG A 135 12.11 6.56 4.74
C ARG A 135 12.74 7.25 5.97
N ALA A 136 13.94 7.79 5.83
CA ALA A 136 14.62 8.52 6.92
C ALA A 136 13.86 9.79 7.34
N VAL A 137 13.30 10.55 6.39
CA VAL A 137 12.42 11.70 6.70
C VAL A 137 11.17 11.25 7.45
N VAL A 138 10.49 10.20 6.97
CA VAL A 138 9.27 9.68 7.63
C VAL A 138 9.56 9.10 9.02
N ALA A 139 10.69 8.40 9.21
CA ALA A 139 11.08 7.85 10.51
C ALA A 139 11.40 8.96 11.55
N ASN A 140 12.05 10.04 11.12
CA ASN A 140 12.28 11.21 11.97
C ASN A 140 10.96 11.91 12.35
N VAL A 141 10.00 12.02 11.41
CA VAL A 141 8.67 12.57 11.67
C VAL A 141 7.86 11.67 12.61
N GLY A 142 7.83 10.36 12.38
CA GLY A 142 7.14 9.37 13.21
C GLY A 142 7.76 9.13 14.59
N SER A 143 8.90 9.76 14.89
CA SER A 143 9.46 9.83 16.24
C SER A 143 8.80 10.92 17.10
N GLY A 144 8.03 11.83 16.48
CA GLY A 144 7.07 12.68 17.18
C GLY A 144 5.69 11.99 17.22
N ALA A 145 5.05 11.98 18.38
CA ALA A 145 3.71 11.41 18.52
C ALA A 145 2.68 12.20 17.69
N GLY A 146 1.99 11.51 16.78
CA GLY A 146 0.83 12.07 16.05
C GLY A 146 1.08 12.53 14.60
N ALA A 147 1.84 11.79 13.80
CA ALA A 147 1.95 12.02 12.35
C ALA A 147 1.59 10.77 11.52
N ASP A 148 0.42 10.80 10.88
CA ASP A 148 -0.10 9.92 9.80
C ASP A 148 -0.06 8.38 9.98
N GLY A 149 0.39 7.86 11.12
CA GLY A 149 0.29 6.46 11.50
C GLY A 149 -1.09 6.09 12.04
N VAL A 150 -1.51 4.83 11.84
CA VAL A 150 -2.65 4.25 12.57
C VAL A 150 -2.28 4.19 14.06
N PRO A 151 -3.12 4.68 15.00
CA PRO A 151 -2.83 4.65 16.43
C PRO A 151 -2.49 3.23 16.91
N SER A 152 -1.29 3.10 17.49
CA SER A 152 -0.77 1.84 18.01
C SER A 152 -0.99 1.74 19.52
N PHE A 153 -1.06 0.51 20.05
CA PHE A 153 -1.16 0.29 21.49
C PHE A 153 0.18 0.57 22.17
N GLU A 154 0.22 1.57 23.04
CA GLU A 154 1.38 1.87 23.90
C GLU A 154 1.40 0.95 25.12
N SER A 155 0.24 0.76 25.77
CA SER A 155 0.12 -0.20 26.87
C SER A 155 -1.30 -0.76 27.02
N VAL A 156 -1.39 -1.99 27.52
CA VAL A 156 -2.65 -2.65 27.87
C VAL A 156 -2.58 -3.12 29.32
N ARG A 157 -3.57 -2.72 30.12
CA ARG A 157 -3.76 -3.11 31.52
C ARG A 157 -5.10 -3.81 31.67
N TRP A 158 -5.20 -4.74 32.61
CA TRP A 158 -6.45 -5.44 32.90
C TRP A 158 -6.59 -5.69 34.40
N ARG A 159 -7.85 -5.73 34.87
CA ARG A 159 -8.22 -6.07 36.24
C ARG A 159 -9.40 -7.05 36.19
N LEU A 160 -9.26 -8.18 36.88
CA LEU A 160 -10.34 -9.15 37.04
C LEU A 160 -10.98 -8.93 38.41
N ASP A 161 -12.21 -8.44 38.39
CA ASP A 161 -13.07 -8.27 39.56
C ASP A 161 -13.96 -9.50 39.75
N VAL A 162 -14.39 -9.75 40.99
CA VAL A 162 -15.32 -10.84 41.32
C VAL A 162 -16.45 -10.27 42.17
N ASN A 163 -17.60 -10.07 41.52
CA ASN A 163 -18.78 -9.48 42.15
C ASN A 163 -19.61 -10.56 42.85
N ILE A 164 -20.05 -10.30 44.08
CA ILE A 164 -20.80 -11.26 44.92
C ILE A 164 -22.29 -10.95 44.78
N SER A 165 -22.99 -11.69 43.92
CA SER A 165 -24.43 -11.49 43.70
C SER A 165 -25.24 -11.90 44.93
N SER A 166 -25.87 -10.92 45.60
CA SER A 166 -26.73 -11.11 46.77
C SER A 166 -28.20 -11.38 46.41
N SER A 167 -28.62 -11.11 45.17
CA SER A 167 -29.99 -11.28 44.68
C SER A 167 -30.35 -12.71 44.27
N SER A 168 -29.52 -13.69 44.63
CA SER A 168 -29.64 -15.09 44.21
C SER A 168 -29.61 -15.99 45.45
N LEU A 169 -30.52 -16.98 45.50
CA LEU A 169 -30.67 -17.89 46.66
C LEU A 169 -29.40 -18.69 46.98
N HIS A 170 -28.55 -18.91 45.98
CA HIS A 170 -27.14 -19.25 46.16
C HIS A 170 -26.27 -18.03 45.81
N ARG A 171 -25.23 -17.78 46.62
CA ARG A 171 -24.22 -16.74 46.34
C ARG A 171 -23.45 -17.10 45.07
N VAL A 172 -23.75 -16.43 43.96
CA VAL A 172 -23.01 -16.60 42.69
C VAL A 172 -21.90 -15.55 42.61
N LEU A 173 -20.66 -16.03 42.50
CA LEU A 173 -19.51 -15.20 42.16
C LEU A 173 -19.53 -14.94 40.64
N ARG A 174 -19.77 -13.69 40.24
CA ARG A 174 -19.70 -13.27 38.83
C ARG A 174 -18.34 -12.61 38.57
N PRO A 175 -17.44 -13.22 37.77
CA PRO A 175 -16.22 -12.57 37.34
C PRO A 175 -16.52 -11.50 36.28
N GLU A 176 -15.83 -10.36 36.39
CA GLU A 176 -15.99 -9.19 35.54
C GLU A 176 -14.60 -8.66 35.18
N LEU A 177 -14.24 -8.67 33.89
CA LEU A 177 -12.93 -8.24 33.42
C LEU A 177 -13.02 -6.79 32.94
N THR A 178 -12.25 -5.90 33.57
CA THR A 178 -12.07 -4.52 33.09
C THR A 178 -10.73 -4.43 32.36
N MET A 179 -10.74 -3.93 31.12
CA MET A 179 -9.53 -3.72 30.32
C MET A 179 -9.35 -2.23 30.03
N GLN A 180 -8.09 -1.78 30.01
CA GLN A 180 -7.69 -0.42 29.71
C GLN A 180 -6.54 -0.45 28.70
N CYS A 181 -6.72 0.23 27.57
CA CYS A 181 -5.71 0.42 26.54
C CYS A 181 -5.30 1.89 26.47
N VAL A 182 -4.00 2.16 26.43
CA VAL A 182 -3.42 3.46 26.10
C VAL A 182 -2.89 3.38 24.68
N LEU A 183 -3.23 4.36 23.85
CA LEU A 183 -2.83 4.46 22.45
C LEU A 183 -1.82 5.61 22.26
N THR A 184 -1.00 5.52 21.21
CA THR A 184 0.09 6.48 20.92
C THR A 184 -0.37 7.87 20.47
N ASP A 185 -1.68 8.08 20.30
CA ASP A 185 -2.33 9.40 20.16
C ASP A 185 -2.71 10.03 21.53
N GLY A 186 -2.40 9.34 22.64
CA GLY A 186 -2.75 9.74 24.00
C GLY A 186 -4.17 9.32 24.45
N ASN A 187 -4.96 8.68 23.58
CA ASN A 187 -6.30 8.21 23.97
C ASN A 187 -6.23 7.01 24.91
N VAL A 188 -7.11 7.01 25.91
CA VAL A 188 -7.24 5.93 26.89
C VAL A 188 -8.64 5.33 26.81
N HIS A 189 -8.75 4.11 26.27
CA HIS A 189 -9.99 3.37 26.19
C HIS A 189 -10.10 2.38 27.34
N THR A 190 -11.12 2.52 28.19
CA THR A 190 -11.41 1.58 29.29
C THR A 190 -12.78 0.94 29.05
N PHE A 191 -12.87 -0.39 29.09
CA PHE A 191 -14.08 -1.14 28.76
C PHE A 191 -14.20 -2.44 29.55
N HIS A 192 -15.43 -2.88 29.78
CA HIS A 192 -15.74 -4.13 30.47
C HIS A 192 -15.96 -5.26 29.47
N VAL A 193 -15.46 -6.46 29.80
CA VAL A 193 -15.40 -7.62 28.92
C VAL A 193 -16.03 -8.82 29.62
N SER A 194 -17.11 -9.35 29.07
CA SER A 194 -17.68 -10.62 29.53
C SER A 194 -16.78 -11.81 29.17
N LYS A 195 -16.90 -12.92 29.91
CA LYS A 195 -16.18 -14.18 29.61
C LYS A 195 -16.33 -14.63 28.14
N GLN A 196 -17.49 -14.40 27.53
CA GLN A 196 -17.74 -14.74 26.12
C GLN A 196 -16.95 -13.83 25.17
N GLN A 197 -16.97 -12.51 25.40
CA GLN A 197 -16.20 -11.54 24.60
C GLN A 197 -14.69 -11.74 24.76
N PHE A 198 -14.20 -12.05 25.98
CA PHE A 198 -12.79 -12.36 26.20
C PHE A 198 -12.36 -13.62 25.43
N ASN A 199 -13.17 -14.67 25.45
CA ASN A 199 -12.91 -15.87 24.65
C ASN A 199 -12.91 -15.56 23.15
N ALA A 200 -13.88 -14.79 22.65
CA ALA A 200 -13.94 -14.38 21.25
C ALA A 200 -12.67 -13.60 20.84
N LEU A 201 -12.31 -12.57 21.61
CA LEU A 201 -11.07 -11.79 21.43
C LEU A 201 -9.84 -12.70 21.35
N ARG A 202 -9.68 -13.60 22.32
CA ARG A 202 -8.57 -14.57 22.35
C ARG A 202 -8.50 -15.45 21.10
N HIS A 203 -9.65 -15.91 20.59
CA HIS A 203 -9.72 -16.70 19.37
C HIS A 203 -9.39 -15.87 18.11
N THR A 204 -9.95 -14.66 17.98
CA THR A 204 -9.65 -13.75 16.87
C THR A 204 -8.18 -13.33 16.86
N THR A 205 -7.60 -12.97 18.00
CA THR A 205 -6.16 -12.63 18.09
C THR A 205 -5.28 -13.81 17.71
N ALA A 206 -5.61 -15.04 18.14
CA ALA A 206 -4.85 -16.23 17.75
C ALA A 206 -4.96 -16.54 16.24
N GLN A 207 -6.12 -16.29 15.63
CA GLN A 207 -6.29 -16.41 14.18
C GLN A 207 -5.47 -15.36 13.42
N LEU A 208 -5.57 -14.09 13.80
CA LEU A 208 -4.82 -12.99 13.16
C LEU A 208 -3.31 -13.18 13.28
N LEU A 209 -2.80 -13.64 14.42
CA LEU A 209 -1.38 -13.97 14.59
C LEU A 209 -0.93 -15.11 13.66
N LYS A 210 -1.80 -16.11 13.41
CA LYS A 210 -1.52 -17.16 12.41
C LYS A 210 -1.52 -16.58 10.99
N GLU A 211 -2.49 -15.73 10.64
CA GLU A 211 -2.58 -15.11 9.32
C GLU A 211 -1.38 -14.19 9.01
N VAL A 212 -0.85 -13.50 10.04
CA VAL A 212 0.42 -12.75 9.96
C VAL A 212 1.60 -13.71 9.73
N TYR A 213 1.73 -14.78 10.52
CA TYR A 213 2.83 -15.75 10.35
C TYR A 213 2.78 -16.45 8.98
N ASP A 214 1.58 -16.82 8.51
CA ASP A 214 1.33 -17.37 7.18
C ASP A 214 1.56 -16.34 6.05
N ALA A 215 1.61 -15.04 6.35
CA ALA A 215 2.03 -13.98 5.42
C ALA A 215 3.54 -13.75 5.44
N GLU A 216 4.16 -13.68 6.63
CA GLU A 216 5.62 -13.59 6.79
C GLU A 216 6.34 -14.78 6.14
N ALA A 217 5.80 -16.00 6.28
CA ALA A 217 6.33 -17.21 5.64
C ALA A 217 6.22 -17.21 4.10
N ARG A 218 5.44 -16.30 3.49
CA ARG A 218 5.37 -16.10 2.04
C ARG A 218 6.30 -14.99 1.53
N LEU A 219 6.85 -14.17 2.42
CA LEU A 219 7.86 -13.18 2.07
C LEU A 219 9.24 -13.87 1.98
N PRO A 220 10.07 -13.56 0.96
CA PRO A 220 11.43 -14.09 0.91
C PRO A 220 12.25 -13.56 2.08
N GLN A 221 12.86 -14.45 2.86
CA GLN A 221 13.80 -14.05 3.90
C GLN A 221 15.14 -13.62 3.26
N ILE A 222 15.55 -12.37 3.53
CA ILE A 222 16.70 -11.67 2.92
C ILE A 222 17.76 -11.40 4.00
#